data_AF-A0A8H3D187-F1
#
_entry.id   AF-A0A8H3D187-F1
#
_cell.length_a   1.000
_cell.length_b   1.000
_cell.length_c   1.000
_cell.angle_alpha   90.00
_cell.angle_beta   90.00
_cell.angle_gamma   90.00
#
_symmetry.space_group_name_H-M   'P 1'
#
loop_
_entity.id
_entity.type
_entity.pdbx_description
1 polymer ?
#
loop_
_entity_poly.entity_id
_entity_poly.type
_entity_poly.pdbx_seq_one_letter_code
_entity_poly.pdbx_strand_id
1 'polypeptide(L)'
;MATFPHVYRIKNVGSGHYLALTTATPKDPIACLPTQPDDKKGLWRIVSLPNGAYRIKNEENGLEVDRPTNSLRISSNSDGSGYAFYLSGPDTARKIRATATGGTVLQHEKANTQVVSARDNASEKQQQWIFETAKWNVKTGSVIDLEKCIPGDNVKIFGYGANGGENQKWDIQPSGTSPHMTLRCLATNKYATFSDFNAGTSLRSSGQPQECLIIPANRGFYISPVPGPGYVYDLTNGNAADETLITPVINHGLDHQKWHFIAV
;
A
#
# COMPACT_ATOMS: atom_id res chain seq x y z
N MET A 1 12.61 3.15 16.39
CA MET A 1 11.39 2.29 16.41
C MET A 1 10.89 2.24 14.97
N ALA A 2 10.64 1.05 14.41
CA ALA A 2 10.20 0.96 13.01
C ALA A 2 8.78 1.53 12.87
N THR A 3 8.59 2.50 11.99
CA THR A 3 7.27 3.04 11.65
C THR A 3 6.69 2.20 10.52
N PHE A 4 5.41 1.80 10.65
CA PHE A 4 4.70 1.03 9.63
C PHE A 4 3.52 1.84 9.06
N PRO A 5 3.72 3.03 8.47
CA PRO A 5 2.62 3.94 8.11
C PRO A 5 1.86 3.52 6.83
N HIS A 6 1.95 2.25 6.42
CA HIS A 6 1.49 1.80 5.12
C HIS A 6 0.47 0.67 5.21
N VAL A 7 -0.14 0.39 4.05
CA VAL A 7 -0.90 -0.83 3.82
C VAL A 7 0.06 -1.90 3.32
N TYR A 8 -0.08 -3.11 3.84
CA TYR A 8 0.78 -4.24 3.57
C TYR A 8 -0.03 -5.46 3.16
N ARG A 9 0.61 -6.31 2.37
CA ARG A 9 0.30 -7.72 2.26
C ARG A 9 1.22 -8.46 3.21
N ILE A 10 0.65 -9.24 4.12
CA ILE A 10 1.42 -9.91 5.17
C ILE A 10 1.63 -11.37 4.75
N LYS A 11 2.79 -11.68 4.18
CA LYS A 11 3.12 -12.98 3.59
C LYS A 11 3.72 -13.92 4.62
N ASN A 12 3.24 -15.16 4.70
CA ASN A 12 3.87 -16.20 5.50
C ASN A 12 5.12 -16.75 4.79
N VAL A 13 6.24 -16.87 5.49
CA VAL A 13 7.50 -17.38 4.91
C VAL A 13 7.39 -18.88 4.58
N GLY A 14 6.63 -19.65 5.36
CA GLY A 14 6.50 -21.09 5.20
C GLY A 14 5.68 -21.52 3.99
N SER A 15 4.56 -20.84 3.71
CA SER A 15 3.67 -21.16 2.58
C SER A 15 3.86 -20.25 1.36
N GLY A 16 4.41 -19.04 1.54
CA GLY A 16 4.41 -18.01 0.51
C GLY A 16 3.04 -17.37 0.26
N HIS A 17 2.01 -17.76 1.01
CA HIS A 17 0.66 -17.19 0.96
C HIS A 17 0.52 -16.00 1.91
N TYR A 18 -0.64 -15.33 1.86
CA TYR A 18 -0.87 -14.06 2.55
C TYR A 18 -1.94 -14.18 3.62
N LEU A 19 -1.77 -13.46 4.71
CA LEU A 19 -2.83 -13.20 5.67
C LEU A 19 -3.99 -12.52 4.92
N ALA A 20 -5.17 -13.13 4.94
CA ALA A 20 -6.31 -12.65 4.19
C ALA A 20 -7.63 -13.05 4.85
N LEU A 21 -8.68 -12.27 4.60
CA LEU A 21 -10.03 -12.69 4.93
C LEU A 21 -10.50 -13.78 3.98
N THR A 22 -11.17 -14.82 4.51
CA THR A 22 -11.82 -15.84 3.67
C THR A 22 -12.99 -15.26 2.87
N THR A 23 -13.68 -14.28 3.46
CA THR A 23 -14.91 -13.66 2.96
C THR A 23 -14.93 -12.17 3.37
N ALA A 24 -15.83 -11.37 2.80
CA ALA A 24 -15.85 -9.92 3.04
C ALA A 24 -16.62 -9.51 4.31
N THR A 25 -17.18 -10.47 5.06
CA THR A 25 -18.12 -10.21 6.16
C THR A 25 -17.41 -10.04 7.53
N PRO A 26 -17.98 -9.22 8.44
CA PRO A 26 -17.46 -9.10 9.81
C PRO A 26 -17.53 -10.44 10.57
N LYS A 27 -16.54 -10.71 11.44
CA LYS A 27 -16.36 -11.97 12.22
C LYS A 27 -15.79 -13.16 11.44
N ASP A 28 -15.44 -12.96 10.17
CA ASP A 28 -14.88 -14.01 9.36
C ASP A 28 -13.48 -14.44 9.83
N PRO A 29 -13.14 -15.72 9.64
CA PRO A 29 -11.82 -16.23 9.98
C PRO A 29 -10.76 -15.61 9.07
N ILE A 30 -9.61 -15.32 9.68
CA ILE A 30 -8.42 -14.94 8.94
C ILE A 30 -7.67 -16.22 8.56
N ALA A 31 -7.28 -16.31 7.29
CA ALA A 31 -6.59 -17.46 6.72
C ALA A 31 -5.30 -17.03 6.01
N CYS A 32 -4.48 -18.01 5.64
CA CYS A 32 -3.30 -17.86 4.81
C CYS A 32 -3.66 -18.33 3.38
N LEU A 33 -3.98 -17.38 2.51
CA LEU A 33 -4.52 -17.62 1.18
C LEU A 33 -3.65 -16.99 0.08
N PRO A 34 -3.67 -17.53 -1.14
CA PRO A 34 -3.19 -16.77 -2.29
C PRO A 34 -4.09 -15.56 -2.49
N THR A 35 -3.50 -14.37 -2.60
CA THR A 35 -4.23 -13.13 -2.89
C THR A 35 -3.57 -12.41 -4.05
N GLN A 36 -4.35 -11.61 -4.77
CA GLN A 36 -3.79 -10.67 -5.73
C GLN A 36 -3.29 -9.41 -5.01
N PRO A 37 -2.34 -8.65 -5.59
CA PRO A 37 -1.77 -7.47 -4.94
C PRO A 37 -2.78 -6.38 -4.55
N ASP A 38 -3.91 -6.32 -5.26
CA ASP A 38 -4.99 -5.34 -5.09
C ASP A 38 -6.24 -5.92 -4.42
N ASP A 39 -6.21 -7.19 -4.02
CA ASP A 39 -7.30 -7.82 -3.28
C ASP A 39 -7.32 -7.25 -1.85
N LYS A 40 -8.29 -6.36 -1.60
CA LYS A 40 -8.49 -5.70 -0.32
C LYS A 40 -8.64 -6.67 0.85
N LYS A 41 -9.11 -7.91 0.63
CA LYS A 41 -9.17 -8.94 1.68
C LYS A 41 -7.79 -9.32 2.21
N GLY A 42 -6.74 -9.17 1.39
CA GLY A 42 -5.34 -9.42 1.75
C GLY A 42 -4.52 -8.18 2.08
N LEU A 43 -5.16 -7.00 2.16
CA LEU A 43 -4.51 -5.72 2.44
C LEU A 43 -4.77 -5.28 3.88
N TRP A 44 -3.69 -4.96 4.59
CA TRP A 44 -3.68 -4.67 6.01
C TRP A 44 -2.90 -3.42 6.34
N ARG A 45 -3.55 -2.45 6.95
CA ARG A 45 -2.93 -1.25 7.52
C ARG A 45 -2.41 -1.54 8.91
N ILE A 46 -1.17 -1.13 9.18
CA ILE A 46 -0.54 -1.27 10.49
C ILE A 46 -0.58 0.08 11.20
N VAL A 47 -1.25 0.13 12.35
CA VAL A 47 -1.44 1.38 13.11
C VAL A 47 -0.60 1.31 14.38
N SER A 48 0.40 2.17 14.52
CA SER A 48 1.25 2.23 15.71
C SER A 48 0.50 2.80 16.91
N LEU A 49 0.74 2.22 18.09
CA LEU A 49 0.24 2.68 19.38
C LEU A 49 1.36 3.34 20.21
N PRO A 50 1.03 4.22 21.17
CA PRO A 50 2.02 4.92 22.00
C PRO A 50 2.96 3.99 22.79
N ASN A 51 2.53 2.76 23.08
CA ASN A 51 3.31 1.76 23.81
C ASN A 51 4.22 0.90 22.91
N GLY A 52 4.38 1.27 21.64
CA GLY A 52 5.19 0.53 20.66
C GLY A 52 4.56 -0.76 20.13
N ALA A 53 3.30 -1.05 20.52
CA ALA A 53 2.51 -2.10 19.89
C ALA A 53 1.79 -1.56 18.64
N TYR A 54 1.15 -2.45 17.89
CA TYR A 54 0.47 -2.14 16.64
C TYR A 54 -0.92 -2.77 16.60
N ARG A 55 -1.86 -2.10 15.94
CA ARG A 55 -3.11 -2.69 15.46
C ARG A 55 -2.98 -3.04 13.99
N ILE A 56 -3.65 -4.10 13.56
CA ILE A 56 -3.64 -4.57 12.18
C ILE A 56 -5.08 -4.46 11.67
N LYS A 57 -5.33 -3.58 10.71
CA LYS A 57 -6.67 -3.23 10.21
C LYS A 57 -6.82 -3.66 8.76
N ASN A 58 -7.90 -4.36 8.41
CA ASN A 58 -8.13 -4.80 7.04
C ASN A 58 -8.70 -3.66 6.18
N GLU A 59 -8.28 -3.54 4.91
CA GLU A 59 -8.73 -2.49 4.00
C GLU A 59 -10.08 -2.78 3.32
N GLU A 60 -10.61 -4.00 3.37
CA GLU A 60 -11.92 -4.35 2.80
C GLU A 60 -13.07 -3.75 3.63
N ASN A 61 -13.01 -3.88 4.95
CA ASN A 61 -14.09 -3.50 5.87
C ASN A 61 -13.65 -2.53 6.97
N GLY A 62 -12.37 -2.19 7.05
CA GLY A 62 -11.86 -1.32 8.10
C GLY A 62 -11.94 -1.91 9.49
N LEU A 63 -12.01 -3.24 9.63
CA LEU A 63 -12.06 -3.92 10.93
C LEU A 63 -10.66 -4.37 11.35
N GLU A 64 -10.44 -4.51 12.65
CA GLU A 64 -9.16 -4.87 13.23
C GLU A 64 -9.04 -6.37 13.44
N VAL A 65 -7.82 -6.90 13.32
CA VAL A 65 -7.51 -8.27 13.72
C VAL A 65 -7.83 -8.43 15.20
N ASP A 66 -8.73 -9.37 15.46
CA ASP A 66 -9.22 -9.73 16.78
C ASP A 66 -8.91 -11.21 17.05
N ARG A 67 -8.76 -11.52 18.33
CA ARG A 67 -8.40 -12.85 18.77
C ARG A 67 -9.15 -13.23 20.05
N PRO A 68 -10.44 -13.57 19.95
CA PRO A 68 -11.22 -13.99 21.12
C PRO A 68 -10.73 -15.31 21.74
N THR A 69 -10.08 -16.19 20.94
CA THR A 69 -9.69 -17.57 21.32
C THR A 69 -8.39 -17.97 20.60
N ASN A 70 -8.19 -19.24 20.19
CA ASN A 70 -7.00 -19.67 19.45
C ASN A 70 -7.01 -19.30 17.96
N SER A 71 -8.18 -18.93 17.43
CA SER A 71 -8.34 -18.53 16.01
C SER A 71 -8.39 -17.01 15.88
N LEU A 72 -7.86 -16.51 14.77
CA LEU A 72 -7.91 -15.09 14.40
C LEU A 72 -9.19 -14.79 13.61
N ARG A 73 -9.78 -13.63 13.89
CA ARG A 73 -10.92 -13.06 13.16
C ARG A 73 -10.74 -11.56 13.01
N ILE A 74 -11.73 -10.88 12.44
CA ILE A 74 -11.83 -9.41 12.47
C ILE A 74 -13.05 -8.93 13.27
N SER A 75 -12.92 -7.80 13.95
CA SER A 75 -14.03 -7.16 14.69
C SER A 75 -13.97 -5.63 14.67
N SER A 76 -15.11 -5.00 14.96
CA SER A 76 -15.31 -3.54 14.94
C SER A 76 -14.92 -2.83 16.24
N ASN A 77 -14.26 -3.52 17.16
CA ASN A 77 -14.05 -3.16 18.57
C ASN A 77 -14.36 -1.70 18.95
N SER A 78 -15.63 -1.46 19.30
CA SER A 78 -16.16 -0.17 19.76
C SER A 78 -15.77 0.16 21.21
N ASP A 79 -15.15 -0.78 21.92
CA ASP A 79 -14.76 -0.70 23.33
C ASP A 79 -13.25 -0.44 23.52
N GLY A 80 -12.49 -0.28 22.43
CA GLY A 80 -11.04 -0.06 22.50
C GLY A 80 -10.21 -1.31 22.81
N SER A 81 -10.83 -2.50 22.89
CA SER A 81 -10.17 -3.77 23.22
C SER A 81 -9.44 -4.45 22.05
N GLY A 82 -9.28 -3.76 20.90
CA GLY A 82 -8.49 -4.22 19.75
C GLY A 82 -7.19 -4.90 20.19
N TYR A 83 -6.97 -6.14 19.74
CA TYR A 83 -5.76 -6.86 20.09
C TYR A 83 -4.57 -6.10 19.50
N ALA A 84 -3.67 -5.71 20.38
CA ALA A 84 -2.42 -5.10 19.98
C ALA A 84 -1.37 -6.19 19.76
N PHE A 85 -0.42 -5.91 18.87
CA PHE A 85 0.63 -6.83 18.48
C PHE A 85 1.99 -6.15 18.57
N TYR A 86 2.99 -6.86 19.07
CA TYR A 86 4.39 -6.51 18.89
C TYR A 86 4.92 -7.17 17.62
N LEU A 87 5.69 -6.41 16.84
CA LEU A 87 6.42 -6.92 15.68
C LEU A 87 7.90 -7.03 16.04
N SER A 88 8.50 -8.19 15.84
CA SER A 88 9.92 -8.42 16.15
C SER A 88 10.63 -9.24 15.08
N GLY A 89 11.96 -9.21 15.07
CA GLY A 89 12.78 -9.86 14.06
C GLY A 89 13.03 -9.00 12.81
N PRO A 90 13.86 -9.50 11.87
CA PRO A 90 14.22 -8.76 10.65
C PRO A 90 13.03 -8.66 9.70
N ASP A 91 13.09 -7.69 8.78
CA ASP A 91 12.04 -7.39 7.80
C ASP A 91 11.67 -8.58 6.90
N THR A 92 12.62 -9.48 6.68
CA THR A 92 12.49 -10.69 5.88
C THR A 92 11.87 -11.88 6.64
N ALA A 93 11.68 -11.76 7.96
CA ALA A 93 11.18 -12.86 8.80
C ALA A 93 10.62 -12.34 10.14
N ARG A 94 9.65 -11.41 10.09
CA ARG A 94 9.06 -10.83 11.30
C ARG A 94 8.16 -11.83 12.03
N LYS A 95 8.11 -11.74 13.35
CA LYS A 95 7.10 -12.41 14.17
C LYS A 95 6.05 -11.39 14.60
N ILE A 96 4.79 -11.82 14.59
CA ILE A 96 3.65 -11.01 15.06
C ILE A 96 3.20 -11.62 16.40
N ARG A 97 3.39 -10.87 17.49
CA ARG A 97 3.19 -11.35 18.85
C ARG A 97 2.01 -10.63 19.50
N ALA A 98 1.01 -11.37 19.97
CA ALA A 98 -0.14 -10.76 20.65
C ALA A 98 0.25 -10.23 22.04
N THR A 99 -0.18 -9.01 22.38
CA THR A 99 0.11 -8.37 23.68
C THR A 99 -0.65 -9.03 24.82
N ALA A 100 -1.93 -9.37 24.61
CA ALA A 100 -2.85 -9.80 25.67
C ALA A 100 -2.63 -11.22 26.22
N THR A 101 -1.85 -12.07 25.55
CA THR A 101 -1.77 -13.52 25.83
C THR A 101 -0.40 -13.97 26.33
N GLY A 102 0.37 -13.08 26.96
CA GLY A 102 1.71 -13.42 27.45
C GLY A 102 2.70 -13.73 26.32
N GLY A 103 2.46 -13.19 25.11
CA GLY A 103 3.42 -13.23 24.03
C GLY A 103 3.35 -14.43 23.09
N THR A 104 2.18 -15.05 22.91
CA THR A 104 1.96 -16.01 21.81
C THR A 104 2.17 -15.35 20.43
N VAL A 105 2.54 -16.15 19.44
CA VAL A 105 2.87 -15.67 18.07
C VAL A 105 1.84 -16.15 17.05
N LEU A 106 1.62 -15.38 16.00
CA LEU A 106 0.78 -15.80 14.88
C LEU A 106 1.50 -16.87 14.06
N GLN A 107 0.80 -17.97 13.80
CA GLN A 107 1.32 -19.13 13.10
C GLN A 107 0.35 -19.57 12.01
N HIS A 108 0.88 -19.83 10.81
CA HIS A 108 0.16 -20.57 9.79
C HIS A 108 0.23 -22.08 10.08
N GLU A 109 -0.91 -22.75 10.14
CA GLU A 109 -0.95 -24.19 10.33
C GLU A 109 -0.61 -24.93 9.03
N LYS A 110 0.51 -25.67 9.03
CA LYS A 110 1.07 -26.30 7.82
C LYS A 110 0.10 -27.22 7.06
N ALA A 111 -0.88 -27.81 7.76
CA ALA A 111 -1.81 -28.80 7.19
C ALA A 111 -3.07 -28.18 6.57
N ASN A 112 -3.31 -26.88 6.75
CA ASN A 112 -4.51 -26.21 6.25
C ASN A 112 -4.21 -24.73 5.95
N THR A 113 -5.23 -23.90 5.74
CA THR A 113 -5.07 -22.46 5.49
C THR A 113 -5.28 -21.62 6.75
N GLN A 114 -5.44 -22.21 7.92
CA GLN A 114 -5.76 -21.48 9.14
C GLN A 114 -4.55 -20.73 9.68
N VAL A 115 -4.82 -19.55 10.25
CA VAL A 115 -3.85 -18.83 11.05
C VAL A 115 -4.31 -18.84 12.49
N VAL A 116 -3.49 -19.47 13.32
CA VAL A 116 -3.73 -19.64 14.74
C VAL A 116 -2.71 -18.82 15.51
N SER A 117 -2.85 -18.84 16.82
CA SER A 117 -1.79 -18.34 17.67
C SER A 117 -1.19 -19.44 18.53
N ALA A 118 0.12 -19.61 18.35
CA ALA A 118 0.91 -20.65 18.97
C ALA A 118 1.66 -20.11 20.20
N ARG A 119 1.78 -20.95 21.25
CA ARG A 119 2.50 -20.61 22.48
C ARG A 119 4.03 -20.62 22.30
N ASP A 120 4.55 -21.44 21.40
CA ASP A 120 5.99 -21.62 21.27
C ASP A 120 6.57 -20.67 20.23
N ASN A 121 7.52 -19.84 20.64
CA ASN A 121 8.25 -18.91 19.77
C ASN A 121 9.36 -19.64 18.99
N ALA A 122 9.03 -20.70 18.27
CA ALA A 122 9.99 -21.50 17.51
C ALA A 122 10.55 -20.71 16.30
N SER A 123 11.75 -21.05 15.82
CA SER A 123 12.37 -20.46 14.62
C SER A 123 11.73 -20.96 13.31
N GLU A 124 10.52 -21.50 13.38
CA GLU A 124 9.80 -22.08 12.26
C GLU A 124 9.33 -21.02 11.24
N LYS A 125 9.43 -21.35 9.95
CA LYS A 125 9.01 -20.48 8.85
C LYS A 125 7.50 -20.16 8.90
N GLN A 126 6.72 -21.00 9.56
CA GLN A 126 5.28 -20.88 9.74
C GLN A 126 4.90 -19.71 10.67
N GLN A 127 5.84 -19.26 11.50
CA GLN A 127 5.67 -18.14 12.45
C GLN A 127 6.33 -16.84 11.96
N GLN A 128 6.91 -16.88 10.77
CA GLN A 128 7.64 -15.77 10.17
C GLN A 128 6.80 -15.15 9.05
N TRP A 129 6.77 -13.82 9.04
CA TRP A 129 5.92 -13.02 8.19
C TRP A 129 6.74 -11.91 7.54
N ILE A 130 6.52 -11.70 6.25
CA ILE A 130 7.09 -10.62 5.47
C ILE A 130 5.98 -9.60 5.24
N PHE A 131 6.25 -8.35 5.59
CA PHE A 131 5.34 -7.24 5.36
C PHE A 131 5.70 -6.64 4.00
N GLU A 132 5.03 -7.11 2.95
CA GLU A 132 5.20 -6.57 1.60
C GLU A 132 4.33 -5.32 1.49
N THR A 133 4.92 -4.15 1.27
CA THR A 133 4.14 -2.92 1.03
C THR A 133 3.19 -3.17 -0.14
N ALA A 134 1.92 -2.76 0.00
CA ALA A 134 0.94 -2.88 -1.07
C ALA A 134 1.49 -2.22 -2.34
N LYS A 135 1.33 -2.91 -3.47
CA LYS A 135 1.95 -2.52 -4.73
C LYS A 135 1.30 -1.25 -5.29
N TRP A 136 2.12 -0.27 -5.61
CA TRP A 136 1.78 0.97 -6.31
C TRP A 136 2.05 0.79 -7.80
N ASN A 137 1.47 1.57 -8.72
CA ASN A 137 1.39 1.19 -10.14
C ASN A 137 0.93 -0.28 -10.35
N VAL A 138 -0.26 -0.49 -10.89
CA VAL A 138 -0.89 -1.83 -10.90
C VAL A 138 0.02 -2.92 -11.49
N LYS A 139 0.92 -2.57 -12.42
CA LYS A 139 1.87 -3.51 -13.01
C LYS A 139 3.09 -3.82 -12.14
N THR A 140 3.78 -2.81 -11.60
CA THR A 140 5.15 -2.99 -11.10
C THR A 140 5.29 -3.02 -9.59
N GLY A 141 4.49 -2.25 -8.85
CA GLY A 141 4.76 -1.96 -7.44
C GLY A 141 5.41 -0.58 -7.19
N SER A 142 5.82 0.13 -8.23
CA SER A 142 6.51 1.43 -8.14
C SER A 142 5.58 2.59 -7.77
N VAL A 143 6.06 3.51 -6.93
CA VAL A 143 5.37 4.76 -6.57
C VAL A 143 5.75 5.92 -7.49
N ILE A 144 4.94 6.97 -7.49
CA ILE A 144 5.32 8.28 -8.03
C ILE A 144 6.28 8.95 -7.04
N ASP A 145 7.54 9.15 -7.42
CA ASP A 145 8.61 9.66 -6.55
C ASP A 145 9.19 10.95 -7.15
N LEU A 146 9.24 12.01 -6.34
CA LEU A 146 9.97 13.24 -6.66
C LEU A 146 11.46 13.09 -6.28
N GLU A 147 12.36 13.33 -7.23
CA GLU A 147 13.80 13.12 -7.05
C GLU A 147 14.33 13.78 -5.76
N LYS A 148 14.76 12.92 -4.81
CA LYS A 148 15.52 13.29 -3.60
C LYS A 148 14.93 14.43 -2.78
N CYS A 149 13.61 14.61 -2.79
CA CYS A 149 12.95 15.75 -2.14
C CYS A 149 13.49 17.13 -2.62
N ILE A 150 14.09 17.23 -3.81
CA ILE A 150 14.73 18.47 -4.26
C ILE A 150 13.66 19.56 -4.38
N PRO A 151 13.79 20.68 -3.64
CA PRO A 151 12.86 21.79 -3.76
C PRO A 151 13.16 22.52 -5.07
N GLY A 152 12.18 22.58 -5.98
CA GLY A 152 12.36 23.28 -7.24
C GLY A 152 11.34 22.88 -8.29
N ASP A 153 11.32 23.65 -9.37
CA ASP A 153 10.56 23.33 -10.57
C ASP A 153 11.45 22.54 -11.53
N ASN A 154 10.83 21.77 -12.43
CA ASN A 154 11.51 20.93 -13.42
C ASN A 154 12.39 19.81 -12.81
N VAL A 155 12.19 19.46 -11.54
CA VAL A 155 12.78 18.29 -10.89
C VAL A 155 12.07 17.04 -11.42
N LYS A 156 12.81 15.95 -11.62
CA LYS A 156 12.26 14.71 -12.18
C LYS A 156 11.25 14.07 -11.23
N ILE A 157 10.18 13.54 -11.80
CA ILE A 157 9.24 12.64 -11.12
C ILE A 157 9.20 11.33 -11.90
N PHE A 158 9.42 10.21 -11.21
CA PHE A 158 9.58 8.90 -11.83
C PHE A 158 9.00 7.77 -10.97
N GLY A 159 8.93 6.57 -11.52
CA GLY A 159 8.65 5.35 -10.79
C GLY A 159 9.84 4.94 -9.91
N TYR A 160 9.59 4.66 -8.64
CA TYR A 160 10.61 4.19 -7.70
C TYR A 160 10.05 3.16 -6.71
N GLY A 161 10.91 2.33 -6.11
CA GLY A 161 10.53 1.44 -5.02
C GLY A 161 9.99 2.20 -3.80
N ALA A 162 8.81 1.81 -3.29
CA ALA A 162 8.23 2.44 -2.11
C ALA A 162 9.15 2.33 -0.89
N ASN A 163 9.50 3.46 -0.28
CA ASN A 163 10.32 3.57 0.92
C ASN A 163 9.70 4.45 2.02
N GLY A 164 8.53 5.04 1.75
CA GLY A 164 7.77 5.85 2.71
C GLY A 164 8.24 7.30 2.87
N GLY A 165 9.20 7.75 2.05
CA GLY A 165 9.69 9.11 2.03
C GLY A 165 8.59 10.14 1.69
N GLU A 166 8.73 11.37 2.19
CA GLU A 166 7.77 12.47 1.92
C GLU A 166 7.69 12.82 0.43
N ASN A 167 8.74 12.57 -0.34
CA ASN A 167 8.77 12.73 -1.80
C ASN A 167 7.93 11.69 -2.56
N GLN A 168 7.44 10.65 -1.88
CA GLN A 168 6.53 9.64 -2.41
C GLN A 168 5.08 9.88 -1.98
N LYS A 169 4.82 10.96 -1.22
CA LYS A 169 3.49 11.31 -0.71
C LYS A 169 2.94 12.51 -1.45
N TRP A 170 1.70 12.37 -1.90
CA TRP A 170 1.04 13.35 -2.76
C TRP A 170 -0.33 13.68 -2.18
N ASP A 171 -0.54 14.97 -1.98
CA ASP A 171 -1.83 15.53 -1.62
C ASP A 171 -2.69 15.64 -2.89
N ILE A 172 -3.86 14.99 -2.87
CA ILE A 172 -4.81 14.98 -3.97
C ILE A 172 -5.94 15.93 -3.59
N GLN A 173 -5.94 17.11 -4.20
CA GLN A 173 -6.83 18.20 -3.81
C GLN A 173 -7.73 18.63 -4.97
N PRO A 174 -9.01 18.98 -4.72
CA PRO A 174 -9.83 19.65 -5.72
C PRO A 174 -9.15 20.92 -6.23
N SER A 175 -9.16 21.14 -7.55
CA SER A 175 -8.53 22.32 -8.15
C SER A 175 -9.37 23.61 -8.04
N GLY A 176 -10.61 23.50 -7.59
CA GLY A 176 -11.62 24.55 -7.65
C GLY A 176 -12.61 24.38 -8.81
N THR A 177 -12.27 23.57 -9.81
CA THR A 177 -13.17 23.15 -10.89
C THR A 177 -13.55 21.69 -10.65
N SER A 178 -14.83 21.38 -10.38
CA SER A 178 -15.25 19.98 -10.25
C SER A 178 -15.37 19.32 -11.63
N PRO A 179 -14.90 18.08 -11.85
CA PRO A 179 -14.32 17.13 -10.88
C PRO A 179 -12.78 17.11 -10.86
N HIS A 180 -12.13 18.20 -11.26
CA HIS A 180 -10.69 18.27 -11.45
C HIS A 180 -9.93 18.27 -10.11
N MET A 181 -8.81 17.58 -10.11
CA MET A 181 -7.90 17.42 -8.98
C MET A 181 -6.51 17.94 -9.36
N THR A 182 -5.68 18.17 -8.35
CA THR A 182 -4.24 18.42 -8.49
C THR A 182 -3.46 17.45 -7.61
N LEU A 183 -2.23 17.13 -8.01
CA LEU A 183 -1.32 16.28 -7.23
C LEU A 183 -0.15 17.14 -6.74
N ARG A 184 -0.10 17.39 -5.43
CA ARG A 184 0.91 18.23 -4.78
C ARG A 184 1.81 17.40 -3.88
N CYS A 185 3.12 17.41 -4.12
CA CYS A 185 4.10 16.68 -3.31
C CYS A 185 4.16 17.24 -1.89
N LEU A 186 4.08 16.38 -0.87
CA LEU A 186 4.16 16.80 0.54
C LEU A 186 5.55 17.31 0.92
N ALA A 187 6.63 16.76 0.34
CA ALA A 187 7.99 17.18 0.65
C ALA A 187 8.31 18.63 0.24
N THR A 188 7.74 19.10 -0.88
CA THR A 188 8.19 20.35 -1.53
C THR A 188 7.07 21.34 -1.84
N ASN A 189 5.81 20.95 -1.66
CA ASN A 189 4.62 21.70 -2.09
C ASN A 189 4.56 21.96 -3.60
N LYS A 190 5.31 21.21 -4.42
CA LYS A 190 5.30 21.30 -5.88
C LYS A 190 4.28 20.35 -6.50
N TYR A 191 3.77 20.71 -7.67
CA TYR A 191 2.78 19.91 -8.40
C TYR A 191 3.45 18.98 -9.40
N ALA A 192 2.85 17.81 -9.62
CA ALA A 192 3.23 16.92 -10.72
C ALA A 192 2.61 17.42 -12.03
N THR A 193 3.45 17.69 -13.04
CA THR A 193 3.02 18.28 -14.31
C THR A 193 3.78 17.71 -15.50
N PHE A 194 3.13 17.63 -16.65
CA PHE A 194 3.81 17.52 -17.94
C PHE A 194 3.91 18.89 -18.61
N SER A 195 5.06 19.18 -19.24
CA SER A 195 5.27 20.40 -20.04
C SER A 195 4.49 20.37 -21.36
N ASP A 196 4.30 19.18 -21.92
CA ASP A 196 3.58 18.90 -23.15
C ASP A 196 3.17 17.41 -23.18
N PHE A 197 2.56 16.97 -24.28
CA PHE A 197 2.07 15.59 -24.46
C PHE A 197 2.76 14.86 -25.62
N ASN A 198 3.98 15.29 -25.96
CA ASN A 198 4.79 14.62 -26.97
C ASN A 198 5.38 13.32 -26.41
N ALA A 199 5.72 12.41 -27.31
CA ALA A 199 6.38 11.16 -26.95
C ALA A 199 7.72 11.43 -26.24
N GLY A 200 7.93 10.77 -25.11
CA GLY A 200 9.15 10.90 -24.30
C GLY A 200 9.14 12.04 -23.29
N THR A 201 8.11 12.90 -23.27
CA THR A 201 7.96 13.91 -22.23
C THR A 201 7.82 13.25 -20.86
N SER A 202 8.66 13.63 -19.92
CA SER A 202 8.67 13.07 -18.55
C SER A 202 7.86 13.94 -17.60
N LEU A 203 7.25 13.34 -16.58
CA LEU A 203 6.61 14.04 -15.49
C LEU A 203 7.65 14.84 -14.67
N ARG A 204 7.32 16.09 -14.35
CA ARG A 204 8.22 17.04 -13.67
C ARG A 204 7.49 17.81 -12.58
N SER A 205 8.24 18.28 -11.58
CA SER A 205 7.70 19.21 -10.58
C SER A 205 7.45 20.60 -11.18
N SER A 206 6.46 21.30 -10.65
CA SER A 206 6.16 22.69 -11.03
C SER A 206 5.60 23.47 -9.85
N GLY A 207 5.85 24.78 -9.80
CA GLY A 207 5.16 25.69 -8.90
C GLY A 207 3.72 25.97 -9.33
N GLN A 208 3.38 25.68 -10.58
CA GLN A 208 2.04 25.85 -11.14
C GLN A 208 1.27 24.52 -11.11
N PRO A 209 0.02 24.50 -10.64
CA PRO A 209 -0.79 23.29 -10.66
C PRO A 209 -1.15 22.87 -12.08
N GLN A 210 -1.13 21.57 -12.34
CA GLN A 210 -1.78 20.97 -13.51
C GLN A 210 -2.99 20.19 -13.03
N GLU A 211 -4.14 20.52 -13.60
CA GLU A 211 -5.38 19.81 -13.31
C GLU A 211 -5.38 18.42 -13.96
N CYS A 212 -5.98 17.46 -13.26
CA CYS A 212 -6.16 16.10 -13.73
C CYS A 212 -7.53 15.54 -13.32
N LEU A 213 -7.95 14.49 -14.01
CA LEU A 213 -9.06 13.62 -13.64
C LEU A 213 -8.50 12.35 -13.02
N ILE A 214 -9.11 11.93 -11.90
CA ILE A 214 -8.87 10.62 -11.29
C ILE A 214 -10.01 9.68 -11.72
N ILE A 215 -9.71 8.78 -12.65
CA ILE A 215 -10.73 7.98 -13.33
C ILE A 215 -10.65 6.53 -12.84
N PRO A 216 -11.72 5.95 -12.28
CA PRO A 216 -11.75 4.55 -11.90
C PRO A 216 -11.42 3.61 -13.08
N ALA A 217 -10.54 2.63 -12.83
CA ALA A 217 -10.23 1.58 -13.78
C ALA A 217 -10.77 0.22 -13.29
N ASN A 218 -10.61 -0.84 -14.09
CA ASN A 218 -10.90 -2.19 -13.62
C ASN A 218 -10.02 -2.62 -12.43
N ARG A 219 -8.85 -1.98 -12.29
CA ARG A 219 -7.90 -2.12 -11.16
C ARG A 219 -7.24 -0.77 -10.93
N GLY A 220 -7.36 -0.20 -9.73
CA GLY A 220 -6.82 1.13 -9.44
C GLY A 220 -7.51 2.25 -10.24
N PHE A 221 -6.75 3.27 -10.61
CA PHE A 221 -7.24 4.49 -11.25
C PHE A 221 -6.28 4.96 -12.35
N TYR A 222 -6.82 5.58 -13.39
CA TYR A 222 -6.04 6.41 -14.29
C TYR A 222 -5.89 7.82 -13.70
N ILE A 223 -4.75 8.46 -13.98
CA ILE A 223 -4.51 9.88 -13.73
C ILE A 223 -4.40 10.54 -15.10
N SER A 224 -5.42 11.32 -15.49
CA SER A 224 -5.51 11.91 -16.82
C SER A 224 -5.40 13.43 -16.75
N PRO A 225 -4.32 14.05 -17.28
CA PRO A 225 -4.18 15.50 -17.29
C PRO A 225 -5.28 16.18 -18.10
N VAL A 226 -5.91 17.22 -17.54
CA VAL A 226 -6.94 18.00 -18.24
C VAL A 226 -6.38 18.67 -19.51
N PRO A 227 -5.15 19.22 -19.53
CA PRO A 227 -4.58 19.80 -20.76
C PRO A 227 -4.28 18.79 -21.88
N GLY A 228 -4.28 17.48 -21.58
CA GLY A 228 -4.07 16.41 -22.56
C GLY A 228 -5.13 15.33 -22.47
N PRO A 229 -6.39 15.61 -22.86
CA PRO A 229 -7.47 14.64 -22.77
C PRO A 229 -7.12 13.33 -23.51
N GLY A 230 -7.41 12.19 -22.88
CA GLY A 230 -7.10 10.87 -23.42
C GLY A 230 -5.69 10.36 -23.08
N TYR A 231 -4.77 11.23 -22.66
CA TYR A 231 -3.49 10.83 -22.09
C TYR A 231 -3.62 10.49 -20.60
N VAL A 232 -2.78 9.57 -20.15
CA VAL A 232 -2.70 9.13 -18.75
C VAL A 232 -1.25 9.01 -18.31
N TYR A 233 -1.03 9.01 -16.99
CA TYR A 233 0.28 8.73 -16.39
C TYR A 233 0.66 7.28 -16.67
N ASP A 234 1.67 7.09 -17.50
CA ASP A 234 2.19 5.78 -17.91
C ASP A 234 3.58 5.56 -17.32
N LEU A 235 3.76 4.48 -16.55
CA LEU A 235 5.09 4.04 -16.17
C LEU A 235 5.73 3.32 -17.37
N THR A 236 6.72 3.96 -17.97
CA THR A 236 7.25 3.60 -19.30
C THR A 236 7.52 2.10 -19.43
N ASN A 237 6.84 1.45 -20.39
CA ASN A 237 6.94 0.02 -20.70
C ASN A 237 6.60 -0.92 -19.52
N GLY A 238 6.01 -0.41 -18.44
CA GLY A 238 5.81 -1.14 -17.19
C GLY A 238 7.12 -1.68 -16.60
N ASN A 239 8.22 -0.96 -16.76
CA ASN A 239 9.51 -1.34 -16.20
C ASN A 239 9.53 -1.08 -14.68
N ALA A 240 9.91 -2.10 -13.91
CA ALA A 240 9.97 -2.03 -12.45
C ALA A 240 11.31 -1.48 -11.91
N ALA A 241 12.26 -1.18 -12.78
CA ALA A 241 13.52 -0.55 -12.39
C ALA A 241 13.27 0.84 -11.78
N ASP A 242 14.04 1.16 -10.74
CA ASP A 242 14.04 2.49 -10.16
C ASP A 242 14.39 3.56 -11.20
N GLU A 243 13.81 4.75 -11.02
CA GLU A 243 13.95 5.90 -11.93
C GLU A 243 13.32 5.69 -13.32
N THR A 244 12.48 4.67 -13.49
CA THR A 244 11.69 4.49 -14.73
C THR A 244 10.77 5.71 -14.93
N LEU A 245 10.85 6.34 -16.11
CA LEU A 245 10.10 7.55 -16.40
C LEU A 245 8.58 7.32 -16.34
N ILE A 246 7.87 8.31 -15.81
CA ILE A 246 6.42 8.45 -16.00
C ILE A 246 6.21 9.41 -17.16
N THR A 247 5.49 8.98 -18.19
CA THR A 247 5.27 9.74 -19.43
C THR A 247 3.77 9.86 -19.72
N PRO A 248 3.33 10.87 -20.50
CA PRO A 248 1.96 10.93 -20.96
C PRO A 248 1.81 9.99 -22.15
N VAL A 249 0.95 8.98 -22.03
CA VAL A 249 0.62 8.07 -23.14
C VAL A 249 -0.89 7.99 -23.29
N ILE A 250 -1.38 7.77 -24.52
CA ILE A 250 -2.79 7.49 -24.77
C ILE A 250 -3.24 6.31 -23.91
N ASN A 251 -4.42 6.43 -23.30
CA ASN A 251 -4.97 5.38 -22.46
C ASN A 251 -5.31 4.14 -23.30
N HIS A 252 -4.52 3.08 -23.10
CA HIS A 252 -4.71 1.75 -23.68
C HIS A 252 -5.26 0.74 -22.65
N GLY A 253 -5.55 1.20 -21.44
CA GLY A 253 -6.07 0.36 -20.37
C GLY A 253 -5.08 -0.63 -19.79
N LEU A 254 -3.78 -0.41 -20.00
CA LEU A 254 -2.70 -1.28 -19.53
C LEU A 254 -2.44 -1.08 -18.03
N ASP A 255 -1.95 -2.13 -17.35
CA ASP A 255 -1.73 -2.07 -15.90
C ASP A 255 -0.64 -1.06 -15.49
N HIS A 256 0.31 -0.74 -16.37
CA HIS A 256 1.31 0.30 -16.09
C HIS A 256 0.77 1.73 -16.25
N GLN A 257 -0.48 1.90 -16.71
CA GLN A 257 -1.20 3.17 -16.79
C GLN A 257 -2.13 3.40 -15.59
N LYS A 258 -2.19 2.43 -14.68
CA LYS A 258 -3.11 2.42 -13.54
C LYS A 258 -2.34 2.55 -12.24
N TRP A 259 -2.90 3.31 -11.32
CA TRP A 259 -2.27 3.66 -10.06
C TRP A 259 -3.23 3.38 -8.91
N HIS A 260 -2.70 2.86 -7.81
CA HIS A 260 -3.45 2.76 -6.55
C HIS A 260 -3.20 4.00 -5.70
N PHE A 261 -4.25 4.50 -5.04
CA PHE A 261 -4.13 5.52 -4.01
C PHE A 261 -4.30 4.89 -2.64
N ILE A 262 -3.35 5.14 -1.76
CA ILE A 262 -3.34 4.62 -0.39
C ILE A 262 -3.26 5.83 0.53
N ALA A 263 -4.25 5.96 1.42
CA ALA A 263 -4.21 6.97 2.47
C ALA A 263 -2.97 6.74 3.34
N VAL A 264 -2.23 7.79 3.64
CA VAL A 264 -1.05 7.81 4.52
C VAL A 264 -1.37 8.45 5.86
#